data_AF-A0A5D3BQE3-F1
#
_entry.id   AF-A0A5D3BQE3-F1
#
_cell.length_a   1.000
_cell.length_b   1.000
_cell.length_c   1.000
_cell.angle_alpha   90.00
_cell.angle_beta   90.00
_cell.angle_gamma   90.00
#
_symmetry.space_group_name_H-M   'P 1'
#
loop_
_entity.id
_entity.type
_entity.pdbx_description
1 polymer ?
#
loop_
_entity_poly.entity_id
_entity_poly.type
_entity_poly.pdbx_seq_one_letter_code
_entity_poly.pdbx_strand_id
1 'polypeptide(L)'
;MLELQSQPTPKGSQSLSENEICDQVLGRLSGYSKGLGWGPKPKVRRTTSASNLSTSCLQSTQKEIELQAKLNEALERIEVQDRNHQTLASQVERMQKLIEDFTRAQQRLPHDP
;
A
#
# COMPACT_ATOMS: atom_id res chain seq x y z
N MET A 1 -20.54 37.72 -22.87
CA MET A 1 -19.33 36.87 -22.80
C MET A 1 -18.19 37.76 -22.36
N LEU A 2 -17.54 37.45 -21.23
CA LEU A 2 -16.29 38.09 -20.81
C LEU A 2 -15.16 37.20 -21.31
N GLU A 3 -14.51 37.60 -22.41
CA GLU A 3 -13.30 36.95 -22.89
C GLU A 3 -12.14 37.36 -21.98
N LEU A 4 -11.56 36.38 -21.27
CA LEU A 4 -10.31 36.56 -20.55
C LEU A 4 -9.17 36.55 -21.57
N GLN A 5 -8.65 37.73 -21.91
CA GLN A 5 -7.40 37.84 -22.66
C GLN A 5 -6.24 37.38 -21.77
N SER A 6 -5.88 36.10 -21.84
CA SER A 6 -4.63 35.59 -21.27
C SER A 6 -3.47 35.98 -22.18
N GLN A 7 -2.65 36.94 -21.73
CA GLN A 7 -1.37 37.24 -22.40
C GLN A 7 -0.47 36.00 -22.36
N PRO A 8 0.29 35.71 -23.44
CA PRO A 8 1.19 34.57 -23.47
C PRO A 8 2.35 34.77 -22.47
N THR A 9 2.46 33.88 -21.50
CA THR A 9 3.55 33.87 -20.52
C THR A 9 4.87 33.59 -21.25
N PRO A 10 5.93 34.43 -21.08
CA PRO A 10 7.20 34.24 -21.77
C PRO A 10 7.84 32.90 -21.35
N LYS A 11 8.23 32.09 -22.35
CA LYS A 11 8.92 30.80 -22.15
C LYS A 11 10.25 31.04 -21.44
N GLY A 12 10.34 30.59 -20.18
CA GLY A 12 11.54 30.68 -19.35
C GLY A 12 11.36 31.36 -17.98
N SER A 13 10.16 31.82 -17.63
CA SER A 13 9.88 32.30 -16.28
C SER A 13 9.73 31.12 -15.31
N GLN A 14 10.43 31.19 -14.19
CA GLN A 14 10.26 30.24 -13.08
C GLN A 14 8.82 30.32 -12.59
N SER A 15 8.12 29.18 -12.54
CA SER A 15 6.74 29.13 -12.04
C SER A 15 6.71 29.64 -10.61
N LEU A 16 5.91 30.66 -10.36
CA LEU A 16 5.67 31.18 -9.02
C LEU A 16 5.10 30.07 -8.13
N SER A 17 5.56 30.00 -6.88
CA SER A 17 4.98 29.08 -5.90
C SER A 17 3.51 29.46 -5.62
N GLU A 18 2.69 28.49 -5.22
CA GLU A 18 1.27 28.72 -4.89
C GLU A 18 1.07 29.88 -3.90
N ASN A 19 2.00 30.00 -2.97
CA ASN A 19 2.10 31.04 -1.95
C ASN A 19 2.46 32.41 -2.55
N GLU A 20 3.42 32.47 -3.49
CA GLU A 20 3.71 33.70 -4.24
C GLU A 20 2.52 34.15 -5.09
N ILE A 21 1.83 33.21 -5.74
CA ILE A 21 0.65 33.50 -6.55
C ILE A 21 -0.46 34.06 -5.66
N CYS A 22 -0.69 33.48 -4.48
CA CYS A 22 -1.66 34.00 -3.52
C CYS A 22 -1.32 35.43 -3.09
N ASP A 23 -0.06 35.70 -2.73
CA ASP A 23 0.39 37.04 -2.33
C ASP A 23 0.26 38.07 -3.46
N GLN A 24 0.46 37.66 -4.72
CA GLN A 24 0.36 38.54 -5.87
C GLN A 24 -1.11 38.82 -6.26
N VAL A 25 -1.97 37.80 -6.24
CA VAL A 25 -3.38 37.91 -6.66
C VAL A 25 -4.26 38.50 -5.57
N LEU A 26 -4.08 38.06 -4.32
CA LEU A 26 -4.87 38.53 -3.17
C LEU A 26 -4.22 39.74 -2.48
N GLY A 27 -2.98 40.07 -2.87
CA GLY A 27 -2.16 41.08 -2.22
C GLY A 27 -1.56 40.56 -0.91
N ARG A 28 -0.43 41.15 -0.47
CA ARG A 28 0.19 40.94 0.85
C ARG A 28 -0.64 41.49 2.02
N LEU A 29 -1.94 41.72 1.83
CA LEU A 29 -2.80 42.33 2.82
C LEU A 29 -3.30 41.27 3.81
N SER A 30 -2.77 41.33 5.04
CA SER A 30 -3.34 40.78 6.29
C SER A 30 -4.76 41.32 6.62
N GLY A 31 -5.49 41.82 5.63
CA GLY A 31 -6.69 42.63 5.79
C GLY A 31 -7.93 42.06 5.10
N TYR A 32 -7.98 40.75 4.80
CA TYR A 32 -9.26 40.14 4.43
C TYR A 32 -10.23 40.25 5.60
N SER A 33 -11.09 41.26 5.46
CA SER A 33 -12.07 41.73 6.40
C SER A 33 -13.01 40.59 6.81
N LYS A 34 -13.14 40.40 8.13
CA LYS A 34 -14.13 39.51 8.73
C LYS A 34 -15.51 39.84 8.15
N GLY A 35 -16.03 38.95 7.32
CA GLY A 35 -17.39 39.00 6.81
C GLY A 35 -18.39 38.81 7.95
N LEU A 36 -18.73 39.90 8.64
CA LEU A 36 -19.94 39.99 9.43
C LEU A 36 -21.10 40.23 8.46
N GLY A 37 -21.55 39.15 7.83
CA GLY A 37 -22.69 39.16 6.93
C GLY A 37 -23.95 39.69 7.62
N TRP A 38 -24.63 40.64 7.00
CA TRP A 38 -25.93 41.18 7.39
C TRP A 38 -27.10 40.26 6.97
N GLY A 39 -26.89 38.94 7.01
CA GLY A 39 -27.92 37.94 6.70
C GLY A 39 -28.51 37.33 7.97
N PRO A 40 -29.73 36.77 7.94
CA PRO A 40 -30.31 36.07 9.07
C PRO A 40 -29.32 35.04 9.61
N LYS A 41 -28.98 35.15 10.90
CA LYS A 41 -28.03 34.26 11.60
C LYS A 41 -28.44 32.81 11.31
N PRO A 42 -27.60 32.01 10.62
CA PRO A 42 -27.90 30.61 10.41
C PRO A 42 -28.11 29.98 11.78
N LYS A 43 -29.29 29.43 12.05
CA LYS A 43 -29.50 28.58 13.23
C LYS A 43 -28.48 27.46 13.10
N VAL A 44 -27.49 27.47 13.99
CA VAL A 44 -26.37 26.54 14.01
C VAL A 44 -26.94 25.13 14.12
N ARG A 45 -27.19 24.49 12.97
CA ARG A 45 -27.31 23.04 12.91
C ARG A 45 -25.88 22.56 13.10
N ARG A 46 -25.58 22.10 14.31
CA ARG A 46 -24.29 21.48 14.66
C ARG A 46 -23.85 20.60 13.49
N THR A 47 -22.70 20.91 12.94
CA THR A 47 -22.00 20.09 11.95
C THR A 47 -21.59 18.79 12.65
N THR A 48 -22.45 17.79 12.59
CA THR A 48 -22.18 16.39 12.98
C THR A 48 -21.30 15.71 11.92
N SER A 49 -20.20 16.36 11.51
CA SER A 49 -19.33 15.87 10.43
C SER A 49 -17.90 15.55 10.87
N ALA A 50 -17.51 15.89 12.10
CA ALA A 50 -16.21 15.52 12.67
C ALA A 50 -16.19 14.06 13.18
N SER A 51 -17.36 13.52 13.54
CA SER A 51 -17.49 12.18 14.14
C SER A 51 -17.21 11.04 13.17
N ASN A 52 -17.45 11.22 11.87
CA ASN A 52 -17.36 10.14 10.86
C ASN A 52 -15.92 9.87 10.39
N LEU A 53 -15.05 10.89 10.41
CA LEU A 53 -13.63 10.74 10.08
C LEU A 53 -12.88 9.96 11.16
N SER A 54 -13.20 10.20 12.43
CA SER A 54 -12.52 9.58 13.56
C SER A 54 -12.89 8.10 13.72
N THR A 55 -14.16 7.72 13.50
CA THR A 55 -14.58 6.31 13.49
C THR A 55 -14.07 5.54 12.28
N SER A 56 -14.09 6.14 11.09
CA SER A 56 -13.57 5.56 9.84
C SER A 56 -12.07 5.27 9.93
N CYS A 57 -11.28 6.21 10.45
CA CYS A 57 -9.83 6.06 10.63
C CYS A 57 -9.50 4.90 11.58
N LEU A 58 -10.16 4.82 12.73
CA LEU A 58 -9.96 3.72 13.69
C LEU A 58 -10.36 2.36 13.12
N GLN A 59 -11.44 2.30 12.35
CA GLN A 59 -11.88 1.07 11.69
C GLN A 59 -10.90 0.63 10.60
N SER A 60 -10.25 1.59 9.92
CA SER A 60 -9.20 1.29 8.93
C SER A 60 -7.96 0.71 9.61
N THR A 61 -7.46 1.33 10.68
CA THR A 61 -6.31 0.85 11.45
C THR A 61 -6.56 -0.55 12.03
N GLN A 62 -7.77 -0.83 12.52
CA GLN A 62 -8.12 -2.16 13.02
C GLN A 62 -8.04 -3.25 11.93
N LYS A 63 -8.51 -2.94 10.71
CA LYS A 63 -8.42 -3.87 9.57
C LYS A 63 -6.99 -4.10 9.11
N GLU A 64 -6.16 -3.06 9.16
CA GLU A 64 -4.73 -3.16 8.83
C GLU A 64 -4.01 -4.12 9.80
N ILE A 65 -4.27 -4.01 11.11
CA ILE A 65 -3.73 -4.93 12.12
C ILE A 65 -4.21 -6.37 11.89
N GLU A 66 -5.49 -6.57 11.56
CA GLU A 66 -6.03 -7.90 11.26
C GLU A 66 -5.36 -8.52 10.02
N LEU A 67 -5.15 -7.75 8.96
CA LEU A 67 -4.46 -8.20 7.76
C LEU A 67 -2.99 -8.52 8.05
N GLN A 68 -2.30 -7.71 8.86
CA GLN A 68 -0.93 -7.98 9.28
C GLN A 68 -0.83 -9.31 10.03
N ALA A 69 -1.78 -9.60 10.92
CA ALA A 69 -1.82 -10.87 11.66
C ALA A 69 -2.03 -12.07 10.71
N LYS A 70 -2.96 -11.95 9.76
CA LYS A 70 -3.21 -12.99 8.75
C LYS A 70 -1.99 -13.23 7.84
N LEU A 71 -1.27 -12.17 7.50
CA LEU A 71 -0.04 -12.28 6.70
C LEU A 71 1.03 -13.07 7.47
N ASN A 72 1.24 -12.76 8.75
CA ASN A 72 2.20 -13.47 9.59
C ASN A 72 1.83 -14.95 9.77
N GLU A 73 0.55 -15.25 10.00
CA GLU A 73 0.08 -16.64 10.09
C GLU A 73 0.31 -17.41 8.78
N ALA A 74 0.08 -16.77 7.63
CA ALA A 74 0.33 -17.38 6.32
C ALA A 74 1.82 -17.67 6.09
N LEU A 75 2.70 -16.75 6.51
CA LEU A 75 4.15 -16.94 6.41
C LEU A 75 4.64 -18.13 7.26
N GLU A 76 4.18 -18.25 8.50
CA GLU A 76 4.50 -19.40 9.38
C GLU A 76 4.04 -20.73 8.75
N ARG A 77 2.84 -20.75 8.14
CA ARG A 77 2.35 -21.94 7.44
C ARG A 77 3.23 -22.31 6.24
N ILE A 78 3.68 -21.33 5.47
CA ILE A 78 4.59 -21.55 4.33
C ILE A 78 5.92 -22.12 4.83
N GLU A 79 6.47 -21.58 5.92
CA GLU A 79 7.75 -22.04 6.47
C GLU A 79 7.68 -23.49 6.97
N VAL A 80 6.60 -23.85 7.67
CA VAL A 80 6.35 -25.24 8.09
C VAL A 80 6.18 -26.14 6.88
N GLN A 81 5.45 -25.69 5.85
CA GLN A 81 5.28 -26.46 4.62
C GLN A 81 6.61 -26.69 3.91
N ASP A 82 7.48 -25.67 3.84
CA ASP A 82 8.79 -25.78 3.19
C ASP A 82 9.67 -26.81 3.89
N ARG A 83 9.74 -26.78 5.22
CA ARG A 83 10.45 -27.80 6.03
C ARG A 83 9.95 -29.22 5.75
N ASN A 84 8.64 -29.39 5.63
CA ASN A 84 8.04 -30.69 5.31
C ASN A 84 8.42 -31.15 3.90
N HIS A 85 8.40 -30.25 2.92
CA HIS A 85 8.81 -30.57 1.54
C HIS A 85 10.29 -30.94 1.48
N GLN A 86 11.17 -30.21 2.18
CA GLN A 86 12.58 -30.55 2.28
C GLN A 86 12.79 -31.94 2.90
N THR A 87 12.10 -32.24 4.00
CA THR A 87 12.19 -33.56 4.66
C THR A 87 11.76 -34.68 3.72
N LEU A 88 10.64 -34.50 3.01
CA LEU A 88 10.13 -35.47 2.05
C LEU A 88 11.09 -35.64 0.87
N ALA A 89 11.65 -34.54 0.35
CA ALA A 89 12.63 -34.58 -0.73
C ALA A 89 13.88 -35.38 -0.33
N SER A 90 14.43 -35.14 0.87
CA SER A 90 15.56 -35.92 1.40
C SER A 90 15.22 -37.40 1.64
N GLN A 91 13.96 -37.74 1.91
CA GLN A 91 13.54 -39.14 2.00
C GLN A 91 13.50 -39.79 0.62
N VAL A 92 12.90 -39.12 -0.37
CA VAL A 92 12.82 -39.61 -1.75
C VAL A 92 14.21 -39.80 -2.34
N GLU A 93 15.13 -38.85 -2.12
CA GLU A 93 16.51 -38.95 -2.59
C GLU A 93 17.23 -40.18 -2.01
N ARG A 94 17.05 -40.44 -0.70
CA ARG A 94 17.60 -41.65 -0.06
C ARG A 94 17.01 -42.93 -0.66
N MET A 95 15.71 -42.97 -0.93
CA MET A 95 15.07 -44.12 -1.56
C MET A 95 15.58 -44.34 -2.99
N GLN A 96 15.72 -43.26 -3.76
CA GLN A 96 16.23 -43.32 -5.13
C GLN A 96 17.66 -43.88 -5.17
N LYS A 97 18.52 -43.44 -4.25
CA LYS A 97 19.88 -43.97 -4.11
C LYS A 97 19.89 -45.46 -3.77
N LEU A 98 19.04 -45.90 -2.84
CA LEU A 98 18.94 -47.32 -2.47
C LEU A 98 18.54 -48.18 -3.66
N ILE A 99 17.58 -47.72 -4.47
CA ILE A 99 17.13 -48.40 -5.69
C ILE A 99 18.27 -48.48 -6.71
N GLU A 100 19.01 -47.39 -6.89
CA GLU A 100 20.15 -47.35 -7.82
C GLU A 100 21.26 -48.32 -7.40
N ASP A 101 21.63 -48.31 -6.11
CA ASP A 101 22.66 -49.20 -5.56
C ASP A 101 22.23 -50.67 -5.68
N PHE A 102 20.96 -50.99 -5.39
CA PHE A 102 20.41 -52.33 -5.56
C PHE A 102 20.44 -52.78 -7.03
N THR A 103 20.01 -51.92 -7.95
CA THR A 103 20.00 -52.21 -9.38
C THR A 103 21.42 -52.46 -9.91
N ARG A 104 22.40 -51.66 -9.46
CA ARG A 104 23.80 -51.83 -9.81
C ARG A 104 24.39 -53.13 -9.26
N ALA A 105 24.02 -53.52 -8.05
CA ALA A 105 24.44 -54.78 -7.45
C ALA A 105 23.90 -55.99 -8.25
N GLN A 106 22.63 -55.95 -8.65
CA GLN A 106 22.00 -56.99 -9.47
C GLN A 106 22.65 -57.13 -10.86
N GLN A 107 22.97 -56.00 -11.51
CA GLN A 107 23.64 -56.01 -12.83
C GLN A 107 25.09 -56.51 -12.78
N ARG A 108 25.73 -56.49 -11.60
CA ARG A 108 27.09 -56.98 -11.39
C ARG A 108 27.18 -58.47 -11.07
N LEU A 109 26.05 -59.17 -10.87
CA LEU A 109 26.10 -60.63 -10.76
C LEU A 109 26.48 -61.23 -12.13
N PRO A 110 27.48 -62.12 -12.19
CA PRO A 110 27.77 -62.82 -13.43
C PRO A 110 26.58 -63.69 -13.81
N HIS A 111 26.11 -63.55 -15.04
CA HIS A 111 25.20 -64.52 -15.64
C HIS A 111 25.98 -65.83 -15.79
N ASP A 112 25.73 -66.77 -14.88
CA ASP A 112 26.21 -68.14 -15.06
C ASP A 112 25.46 -68.77 -16.26
N PRO A 113 26.18 -69.41 -17.20
CA PRO A 113 25.62 -69.97 -18.43
C PRO A 113 24.78 -71.24 -18.23
#